data_AF-A0AAJ7TS02-F1
#
_entry.id   AF-A0AAJ7TS02-F1
#
_cell.length_a   1.000
_cell.length_b   1.000
_cell.length_c   1.000
_cell.angle_alpha   90.00
_cell.angle_beta   90.00
_cell.angle_gamma   90.00
#
_symmetry.space_group_name_H-M   'P 1'
#
loop_
_entity.id
_entity.type
_entity.pdbx_description
1 polymer ?
#
loop_
_entity_poly.entity_id
_entity_poly.type
_entity_poly.pdbx_seq_one_letter_code
_entity_poly.pdbx_strand_id
1 'polypeptide(L)'
;MSAAKGAPPKEKEPPNEVHQNAILCESIRKEERNLRLYTEFSINPYRKLYTIADKPNAPCNSQRYEDAAFTAAFRRAAQGPREKFSFPQTEAQEVGWNNAPLIDTDRTDRRLNFPRQGSEITTYMEAAWRLKEQTQNLK
;
A
#
# COMPACT_ATOMS: atom_id res chain seq x y z
N MET A 1 75.23 11.96 -31.70
CA MET A 1 74.44 11.23 -30.69
C MET A 1 73.41 10.40 -31.42
N SER A 2 73.58 9.08 -31.48
CA SER A 2 72.76 8.17 -32.30
C SER A 2 71.56 7.69 -31.49
N ALA A 3 70.36 8.00 -31.97
CA ALA A 3 69.10 7.55 -31.38
C ALA A 3 68.96 6.02 -31.55
N ALA A 4 68.80 5.30 -30.44
CA ALA A 4 68.52 3.87 -30.46
C ALA A 4 67.15 3.62 -31.12
N LYS A 5 67.17 3.07 -32.33
CA LYS A 5 65.99 2.61 -33.06
C LYS A 5 65.30 1.51 -32.25
N GLY A 6 64.06 1.77 -31.82
CA GLY A 6 63.20 0.77 -31.19
C GLY A 6 62.95 -0.41 -32.13
N ALA A 7 62.92 -1.62 -31.56
CA ALA A 7 62.68 -2.86 -32.28
C ALA A 7 61.29 -2.83 -32.98
N PRO A 8 61.16 -3.43 -34.18
CA PRO A 8 59.89 -3.48 -34.89
C PRO A 8 58.84 -4.30 -34.09
N PRO A 9 57.56 -3.90 -34.11
CA PRO A 9 56.51 -4.65 -33.41
C PRO A 9 56.41 -6.04 -34.03
N LYS A 10 56.59 -7.09 -33.22
CA LYS A 10 56.36 -8.47 -33.65
C LYS A 10 54.88 -8.62 -34.03
N GLU A 11 54.63 -9.12 -35.23
CA GLU A 11 53.28 -9.46 -35.70
C GLU A 11 52.66 -10.44 -34.71
N LYS A 12 51.50 -10.09 -34.17
CA LYS A 12 50.80 -10.94 -33.19
C LYS A 12 50.16 -12.09 -33.95
N GLU A 13 50.54 -13.32 -33.58
CA GLU A 13 49.89 -14.54 -34.08
C GLU A 13 48.38 -14.47 -33.86
N PRO A 14 47.56 -15.01 -34.79
CA PRO A 14 46.11 -14.97 -34.67
C PRO A 14 45.69 -15.60 -33.33
N PRO A 15 44.83 -14.94 -32.54
CA PRO A 15 44.55 -15.40 -31.19
C PRO A 15 43.95 -16.81 -31.16
N ASN A 16 44.67 -17.74 -30.54
CA ASN A 16 44.19 -19.09 -30.29
C ASN A 16 43.06 -19.04 -29.25
N GLU A 17 41.93 -19.70 -29.52
CA GLU A 17 40.74 -19.74 -28.67
C GLU A 17 41.05 -20.19 -27.23
N VAL A 18 41.99 -21.13 -27.07
CA VAL A 18 42.44 -21.62 -25.76
C VAL A 18 43.08 -20.49 -24.95
N HIS A 19 43.85 -19.62 -25.60
CA HIS A 19 44.51 -18.48 -24.95
C HIS A 19 43.50 -17.38 -24.58
N GLN A 20 42.48 -17.15 -25.41
CA GLN A 20 41.40 -16.22 -25.08
C GLN A 20 40.60 -16.69 -23.86
N ASN A 21 40.26 -17.99 -23.81
CA ASN A 21 39.56 -18.57 -22.67
C ASN A 21 40.40 -18.50 -21.39
N ALA A 22 41.72 -18.71 -21.48
CA ALA A 22 42.62 -18.56 -20.35
C ALA A 22 42.66 -17.12 -19.81
N ILE A 23 42.68 -16.12 -20.70
CA ILE A 23 42.61 -14.70 -20.33
C ILE A 23 41.28 -14.38 -19.64
N LEU A 24 40.17 -14.88 -20.18
CA LEU A 24 38.83 -14.64 -19.61
C LEU A 24 38.69 -15.26 -18.21
N CYS A 25 39.17 -16.49 -18.02
CA CYS A 25 39.17 -17.12 -16.69
C CYS A 25 40.04 -16.33 -15.69
N GLU A 26 41.16 -15.78 -16.15
CA GLU A 26 42.05 -14.99 -15.30
C GLU A 26 41.43 -13.62 -14.93
N SER A 27 40.72 -12.97 -15.85
CA SER A 27 39.99 -11.72 -15.58
C SER A 27 38.86 -11.93 -14.59
N ILE A 28 38.03 -12.98 -14.77
CA ILE A 28 36.95 -13.33 -13.84
C ILE A 28 37.52 -13.58 -12.43
N ARG A 29 38.61 -14.34 -12.30
CA ARG A 29 39.26 -14.59 -11.01
C ARG A 29 39.79 -13.31 -10.34
N LYS A 30 40.28 -12.35 -11.13
CA LYS A 30 40.74 -11.04 -10.62
C LYS A 30 39.57 -10.18 -10.16
N GLU A 31 38.48 -10.20 -10.91
CA GLU A 31 37.25 -9.51 -10.54
C GLU A 31 36.70 -10.09 -9.23
N GLU A 32 36.47 -11.40 -9.16
CA GLU A 32 35.98 -12.10 -7.96
C GLU A 32 36.83 -11.83 -6.72
N ARG A 33 38.17 -11.78 -6.87
CA ARG A 33 39.08 -11.47 -5.76
C ARG A 33 38.88 -10.05 -5.21
N ASN A 34 38.50 -9.11 -6.07
CA ASN A 34 38.36 -7.69 -5.72
C ASN A 34 36.89 -7.28 -5.47
N LEU A 35 35.92 -8.14 -5.78
CA LEU A 35 34.51 -7.90 -5.52
C LEU A 35 34.25 -7.97 -4.01
N ARG A 36 33.94 -6.81 -3.42
CA ARG A 36 33.54 -6.71 -2.02
C ARG A 36 32.02 -6.59 -1.95
N LEU A 37 31.36 -7.70 -1.65
CA LEU A 37 29.90 -7.74 -1.49
C LEU A 37 29.54 -7.22 -0.09
N TYR A 38 28.94 -6.04 -0.01
CA TYR A 38 28.38 -5.53 1.25
C TYR A 38 26.96 -6.06 1.43
N THR A 39 26.83 -7.18 2.14
CA THR A 39 25.54 -7.79 2.50
C THR A 39 24.85 -7.09 3.65
N GLU A 40 25.64 -6.47 4.52
CA GLU A 40 25.17 -5.73 5.68
C GLU A 40 25.22 -4.23 5.36
N PHE A 41 24.08 -3.69 4.93
CA PHE A 41 23.90 -2.25 4.83
C PHE A 41 23.04 -1.79 6.01
N SER A 42 23.62 -0.98 6.90
CA SER A 42 22.84 -0.24 7.88
C SER A 42 22.37 1.07 7.26
N ILE A 43 21.07 1.34 7.31
CA ILE A 43 20.53 2.66 6.97
C ILE A 43 21.16 3.70 7.92
N ASN A 44 21.55 4.85 7.39
CA ASN A 44 22.13 5.94 8.19
C ASN A 44 21.18 6.29 9.36
N PRO A 45 21.62 6.12 10.63
CA PRO A 45 20.77 6.30 11.81
C PRO A 45 20.30 7.76 12.00
N TYR A 46 20.93 8.72 11.34
CA TYR A 46 20.56 10.14 11.39
C TYR A 46 19.64 10.59 10.25
N ARG A 47 19.24 9.67 9.35
CA ARG A 47 18.30 9.97 8.27
C ARG A 47 17.02 9.14 8.45
N LYS A 48 15.90 9.83 8.67
CA LYS A 48 14.57 9.21 8.62
C LYS A 48 14.28 8.76 7.18
N LEU A 49 14.38 7.45 6.94
CA LEU A 49 13.77 6.87 5.74
C LEU A 49 12.28 6.71 5.99
N TYR A 50 11.46 7.24 5.09
CA TYR A 50 10.06 6.84 5.00
C TYR A 50 10.05 5.33 4.79
N THR A 51 9.29 4.59 5.60
CA THR A 51 9.17 3.14 5.47
C THR A 51 8.83 2.81 4.03
N ILE A 52 9.75 2.13 3.34
CA ILE A 52 9.51 1.64 2.00
C ILE A 52 8.32 0.70 2.12
N ALA A 53 7.19 1.09 1.55
CA ALA A 53 6.02 0.23 1.51
C ALA A 53 6.41 -1.06 0.78
N ASP A 54 6.07 -2.20 1.36
CA ASP A 54 6.29 -3.48 0.71
C ASP A 54 5.67 -3.50 -0.68
N LYS A 55 6.19 -4.37 -1.55
CA LYS A 55 5.60 -4.60 -2.87
C LYS A 55 4.11 -4.93 -2.69
N PRO A 56 3.22 -4.41 -3.56
CA PRO A 56 1.77 -4.57 -3.39
C PRO A 56 1.31 -6.03 -3.33
N ASN A 57 2.07 -6.94 -3.94
CA ASN A 57 1.79 -8.38 -3.95
C ASN A 57 2.73 -9.19 -3.06
N ALA A 58 3.57 -8.54 -2.24
CA ALA A 58 4.36 -9.28 -1.27
C ALA A 58 3.39 -9.93 -0.27
N PRO A 59 3.59 -11.21 0.13
CA PRO A 59 2.89 -11.74 1.28
C PRO A 59 3.17 -10.79 2.45
N CYS A 60 2.11 -10.26 3.05
CA CYS A 60 2.26 -9.38 4.20
C CYS A 60 3.00 -10.17 5.28
N ASN A 61 4.23 -9.76 5.59
CA ASN A 61 4.95 -10.25 6.77
C ASN A 61 4.20 -9.66 7.96
N SER A 62 3.12 -10.32 8.39
CA SER A 62 2.12 -9.84 9.34
C SER A 62 2.65 -9.63 10.77
N GLN A 63 3.95 -9.81 10.98
CA GLN A 63 4.65 -9.42 12.18
C GLN A 63 5.02 -7.92 12.18
N ARG A 64 4.17 -7.06 11.61
CA ARG A 64 4.32 -5.62 11.83
C ARG A 64 3.89 -5.37 13.27
N TYR A 65 4.79 -4.81 14.07
CA TYR A 65 4.49 -4.43 15.45
C TYR A 65 3.43 -3.33 15.38
N GLU A 66 2.16 -3.70 15.60
CA GLU A 66 1.07 -2.73 15.69
C GLU A 66 1.46 -1.71 16.76
N ASP A 67 1.60 -0.45 16.35
CA ASP A 67 1.91 0.61 17.29
C ASP A 67 0.71 0.75 18.24
N ALA A 68 0.91 0.39 19.51
CA ALA A 68 -0.13 0.43 20.52
C ALA A 68 -0.73 1.85 20.66
N ALA A 69 0.08 2.90 20.43
CA ALA A 69 -0.40 4.28 20.41
C ALA A 69 -1.34 4.54 19.23
N PHE A 70 -1.01 4.02 18.05
CA PHE A 70 -1.86 4.09 16.87
C PHE A 70 -3.17 3.32 17.06
N THR A 71 -3.12 2.08 17.56
CA THR A 71 -4.33 1.30 17.83
C THR A 71 -5.22 2.01 18.86
N ALA A 72 -4.64 2.59 19.91
CA ALA A 72 -5.38 3.36 20.91
C ALA A 72 -6.00 4.64 20.30
N ALA A 73 -5.27 5.37 19.47
CA ALA A 73 -5.77 6.54 18.77
C ALA A 73 -6.91 6.20 17.81
N PHE A 74 -6.78 5.11 17.05
CA PHE A 74 -7.80 4.62 16.14
C PHE A 74 -9.08 4.21 16.88
N ARG A 75 -8.95 3.41 17.94
CA ARG A 75 -10.08 3.03 18.81
C ARG A 75 -10.75 4.25 19.41
N ARG A 76 -9.97 5.20 19.94
CA ARG A 76 -10.50 6.46 20.47
C ARG A 76 -11.18 7.28 19.38
N ALA A 77 -10.67 7.32 18.15
CA ALA A 77 -11.32 8.04 17.06
C ALA A 77 -12.70 7.45 16.74
N ALA A 78 -12.78 6.12 16.66
CA ALA A 78 -14.01 5.37 16.37
C ALA A 78 -15.09 5.46 17.46
N GLN A 79 -14.71 5.68 18.72
CA GLN A 79 -15.66 5.83 19.83
C GLN A 79 -16.62 7.01 19.64
N GLY A 80 -17.88 6.82 20.02
CA GLY A 80 -18.91 7.88 19.97
C GLY A 80 -18.70 8.97 21.04
N PRO A 81 -19.35 10.14 20.93
CA PRO A 81 -19.25 11.21 21.93
C PRO A 81 -19.60 10.76 23.35
N ARG A 82 -20.64 9.92 23.50
CA ARG A 82 -21.10 9.36 24.79
C ARG A 82 -20.07 8.46 25.47
N GLU A 83 -19.24 7.77 24.68
CA GLU A 83 -18.18 6.91 25.22
C GLU A 83 -16.94 7.74 25.63
N LYS A 84 -16.78 8.93 25.05
CA LYS A 84 -15.64 9.84 25.27
C LYS A 84 -15.85 10.81 26.43
N PHE A 85 -17.05 11.34 26.58
CA PHE A 85 -17.38 12.38 27.55
C PHE A 85 -18.58 11.97 28.39
N SER A 86 -18.61 12.39 29.66
CA SER A 86 -19.74 12.11 30.55
C SER A 86 -20.98 12.95 30.23
N PHE A 87 -20.76 14.16 29.70
CA PHE A 87 -21.80 15.13 29.36
C PHE A 87 -21.56 15.68 27.94
N PRO A 88 -22.62 16.08 27.21
CA PRO A 88 -22.48 16.70 25.91
C PRO A 88 -21.65 17.98 26.01
N GLN A 89 -20.75 18.19 25.06
CA GLN A 89 -19.86 19.36 25.04
C GLN A 89 -20.37 20.50 24.16
N THR A 90 -21.37 20.21 23.31
CA THR A 90 -21.94 21.14 22.34
C THR A 90 -23.44 20.90 22.24
N GLU A 91 -24.22 21.94 21.96
CA GLU A 91 -25.68 21.88 21.75
C GLU A 91 -26.09 20.78 20.75
N ALA A 92 -25.34 20.62 19.65
CA ALA A 92 -25.62 19.60 18.64
C ALA A 92 -25.48 18.16 19.18
N GLN A 93 -24.62 17.94 20.18
CA GLN A 93 -24.48 16.63 20.83
C GLN A 93 -25.63 16.33 21.78
N GLU A 94 -26.31 17.35 22.32
CA GLU A 94 -27.43 17.16 23.26
C GLU A 94 -28.59 16.41 22.62
N VAL A 95 -28.94 16.77 21.38
CA VAL A 95 -30.05 16.17 20.62
C VAL A 95 -29.84 14.66 20.41
N GLY A 96 -28.59 14.22 20.22
CA GLY A 96 -28.23 12.83 19.92
C GLY A 96 -27.59 12.07 21.09
N TRP A 97 -27.58 12.65 22.30
CA TRP A 97 -26.79 12.10 23.41
C TRP A 97 -27.29 10.73 23.90
N ASN A 98 -28.61 10.57 23.95
CA ASN A 98 -29.33 9.35 24.27
C ASN A 98 -30.02 8.83 23.00
N ASN A 99 -29.25 8.19 22.11
CA ASN A 99 -29.77 7.67 20.83
C ASN A 99 -30.40 6.27 20.94
N ALA A 100 -30.17 5.55 22.05
CA ALA A 100 -30.81 4.27 22.30
C ALA A 100 -32.32 4.48 22.53
N PRO A 101 -33.20 3.72 21.87
CA PRO A 101 -34.63 3.83 22.10
C PRO A 101 -34.95 3.43 23.55
N LEU A 102 -35.90 4.12 24.18
CA LEU A 102 -36.32 3.81 25.55
C LEU A 102 -37.02 2.44 25.66
N ILE A 103 -37.57 1.96 24.55
CA ILE A 103 -38.26 0.68 24.44
C ILE A 103 -37.56 -0.11 23.33
N ASP A 104 -37.14 -1.32 23.66
CA ASP A 104 -36.60 -2.25 22.68
C ASP A 104 -37.67 -2.53 21.61
N THR A 105 -37.43 -1.99 20.42
CA THR A 105 -38.35 -2.12 19.30
C THR A 105 -37.91 -3.31 18.48
N ASP A 106 -38.57 -4.45 18.69
CA ASP A 106 -38.40 -5.61 17.82
C ASP A 106 -39.01 -5.31 16.46
N ARG A 107 -38.15 -5.02 15.47
CA ARG A 107 -38.56 -4.73 14.09
C ARG A 107 -38.97 -5.98 13.30
N THR A 108 -38.78 -7.18 13.88
CA THR A 108 -39.14 -8.44 13.23
C THR A 108 -40.63 -8.76 13.39
N ASP A 109 -41.28 -8.23 14.42
CA ASP A 109 -42.72 -8.46 14.64
C ASP A 109 -43.56 -7.76 13.55
N ARG A 110 -44.14 -8.57 12.66
CA ARG A 110 -45.02 -8.12 11.56
C ARG A 110 -46.36 -7.56 12.04
N ARG A 111 -46.72 -7.75 13.31
CA ARG A 111 -47.97 -7.22 13.90
C ARG A 111 -47.85 -5.74 14.23
N LEU A 112 -46.64 -5.27 14.53
CA LEU A 112 -46.36 -3.90 14.96
C LEU A 112 -45.56 -3.12 13.92
N ASN A 113 -44.78 -3.80 13.08
CA ASN A 113 -43.95 -3.16 12.06
C ASN A 113 -44.53 -3.33 10.67
N PHE A 114 -44.98 -2.21 10.09
CA PHE A 114 -45.50 -2.14 8.73
C PHE A 114 -44.65 -1.17 7.88
N PRO A 115 -43.36 -1.50 7.61
CA PRO A 115 -42.55 -0.67 6.74
C PRO A 115 -43.14 -0.66 5.33
N ARG A 116 -43.05 0.49 4.66
CA ARG A 116 -43.39 0.56 3.23
C ARG A 116 -42.43 -0.33 2.45
N GLN A 117 -42.97 -1.30 1.72
CA GLN A 117 -42.20 -2.16 0.83
C GLN A 117 -42.48 -1.79 -0.63
N GLY A 118 -41.43 -1.72 -1.44
CA GLY A 118 -41.57 -1.57 -2.88
C GLY A 118 -42.13 -2.86 -3.48
N SER A 119 -43.18 -2.74 -4.29
CA SER A 119 -43.61 -3.81 -5.19
C SER A 119 -42.79 -3.77 -6.49
N GLU A 120 -42.78 -4.89 -7.22
CA GLU A 120 -42.11 -4.98 -8.52
C GLU A 120 -42.54 -3.85 -9.48
N ILE A 121 -43.83 -3.49 -9.45
CA ILE A 121 -44.39 -2.40 -10.24
C ILE A 121 -43.78 -1.05 -9.84
N THR A 122 -43.68 -0.78 -8.53
CA THR A 122 -43.08 0.47 -8.05
C THR A 122 -41.59 0.55 -8.38
N THR A 123 -40.86 -0.56 -8.25
CA THR A 123 -39.43 -0.62 -8.61
C THR A 123 -39.22 -0.45 -10.11
N TYR A 124 -40.06 -1.07 -10.94
CA TYR A 124 -40.03 -0.90 -12.39
C TYR A 124 -40.29 0.55 -12.79
N MET A 125 -41.33 1.18 -12.22
CA MET A 125 -41.64 2.58 -12.54
C MET A 125 -40.56 3.54 -12.03
N GLU A 126 -39.94 3.30 -10.88
CA GLU A 126 -38.77 4.06 -10.43
C GLU A 126 -37.62 3.98 -11.44
N ALA A 127 -37.30 2.78 -11.93
CA ALA A 127 -36.24 2.59 -12.93
C ALA A 127 -36.58 3.31 -14.25
N ALA A 128 -37.82 3.19 -14.71
CA ALA A 128 -38.30 3.87 -15.90
C ALA A 128 -38.23 5.40 -15.77
N TRP A 129 -38.58 5.95 -14.59
CA TRP A 129 -38.48 7.37 -14.30
C TRP A 129 -37.03 7.86 -14.28
N ARG A 130 -36.11 7.13 -13.63
CA ARG A 130 -34.67 7.48 -13.65
C ARG A 130 -34.11 7.54 -15.07
N LEU A 131 -34.47 6.57 -15.93
CA LEU A 131 -34.04 6.56 -17.33
C LEU A 131 -34.59 7.79 -18.08
N LYS A 132 -35.87 8.12 -17.87
CA LYS A 132 -36.50 9.30 -18.47
C LYS A 132 -35.77 10.58 -18.07
N GLU A 133 -35.46 10.78 -16.79
CA GLU A 133 -34.72 11.95 -16.30
C GLU A 133 -33.32 12.04 -16.92
N GLN A 134 -32.58 10.93 -17.00
CA GLN A 134 -31.26 10.89 -17.66
C GLN A 134 -31.35 11.32 -19.13
N THR A 135 -32.34 10.82 -19.87
CA THR A 135 -32.53 11.20 -21.28
C THR A 135 -32.95 12.66 -21.48
N GLN A 136 -33.65 13.25 -20.51
CA GLN A 136 -34.04 14.66 -20.55
C GLN A 136 -32.87 15.59 -20.19
N ASN A 137 -32.04 15.20 -19.22
CA ASN A 137 -30.86 15.98 -18.81
C ASN A 137 -29.71 15.93 -19.83
N LEU A 138 -29.71 14.97 -20.76
CA LEU A 138 -28.75 14.89 -21.88
C LEU A 138 -29.14 15.73 -23.11
N LYS A 139 -30.36 16.30 -23.14
CA LYS A 139 -30.81 17.22 -24.20
C LYS A 139 -30.61 18.66 -23.78
#